data_AF-A0A3G9J9I9-F1
#
_entry.id   AF-A0A3G9J9I9-F1
#
_cell.length_a   1.000
_cell.length_b   1.000
_cell.length_c   1.000
_cell.angle_alpha   90.00
_cell.angle_beta   90.00
_cell.angle_gamma   90.00
#
_symmetry.space_group_name_H-M   'P 1'
#
loop_
_entity.id
_entity.type
_entity.pdbx_description
1 polymer ?
#
loop_
_entity_poly.entity_id
_entity_poly.type
_entity_poly.pdbx_seq_one_letter_code
_entity_poly.pdbx_strand_id
1 'polypeptide(L)'
;MFTKKMGAALLSVMMMTSLTACSPKPKVKTTESADQSIDLTNFKVTIPQKTYVYDGKPKTPKVTVTSGDNDALKEGTDYRVTYSNNTKVGTADITIKGLKNYKGTLHQTFTIVKSLKKIDETALKNILNEMIVFDSGDSGSSTKVVEAASDLLTYVAQINLAKADKKALTKAVTSWYTGLTKEQQATLDGNKDSILDTADGIIAHYKDYSDSLEDAGVLDQTKETLKVKHLKDDWKALKKLLEKVK
;
A
#
# COMPACT_ATOMS: atom_id res chain seq x y z
N MET A 1 62.25 16.27 66.12
CA MET A 1 62.97 15.06 66.58
C MET A 1 63.51 14.33 65.35
N PHE A 2 64.82 14.48 65.08
CA PHE A 2 65.83 13.39 65.05
C PHE A 2 65.52 12.28 64.02
N THR A 3 66.01 12.39 62.78
CA THR A 3 67.27 11.79 62.23
C THR A 3 67.39 10.27 62.29
N LYS A 4 67.62 9.65 61.13
CA LYS A 4 68.72 8.71 60.77
C LYS A 4 68.28 7.85 59.57
N LYS A 5 68.92 7.95 58.39
CA LYS A 5 70.25 7.48 57.94
C LYS A 5 70.21 6.07 57.34
N MET A 6 70.71 5.99 56.10
CA MET A 6 71.59 4.95 55.50
C MET A 6 71.03 3.52 55.44
N GLY A 7 71.16 2.72 54.40
CA GLY A 7 72.16 2.66 53.33
C GLY A 7 72.67 1.22 53.25
N ALA A 8 72.59 0.62 52.05
CA ALA A 8 73.38 -0.49 51.49
C ALA A 8 73.37 -1.90 52.14
N ALA A 9 73.08 -2.92 51.29
CA ALA A 9 73.91 -4.11 50.99
C ALA A 9 73.08 -5.10 50.14
N LEU A 10 73.33 -5.30 48.83
CA LEU A 10 74.37 -6.11 48.16
C LEU A 10 74.12 -7.63 48.12
N LEU A 11 74.53 -8.22 46.97
CA LEU A 11 74.56 -9.62 46.51
C LEU A 11 73.21 -10.18 45.98
N SER A 12 72.94 -10.33 44.68
CA SER A 12 73.67 -10.93 43.53
C SER A 12 73.52 -12.46 43.41
N VAL A 13 73.22 -12.90 42.16
CA VAL A 13 73.36 -14.26 41.58
C VAL A 13 72.26 -15.26 42.02
N MET A 14 71.57 -16.06 41.20
CA MET A 14 71.67 -16.50 39.80
C MET A 14 70.25 -16.94 39.35
N MET A 15 69.87 -16.67 38.10
CA MET A 15 68.80 -17.42 37.44
C MET A 15 69.31 -18.81 37.06
N MET A 16 68.59 -19.89 37.40
CA MET A 16 68.50 -21.11 36.59
C MET A 16 67.20 -21.88 36.90
N THR A 17 66.34 -21.98 35.88
CA THR A 17 65.58 -23.18 35.41
C THR A 17 65.26 -24.27 36.46
N SER A 18 64.03 -24.75 36.68
CA SER A 18 63.03 -25.21 35.69
C SER A 18 61.80 -25.79 36.41
N LEU A 19 60.65 -25.74 35.72
CA LEU A 19 59.45 -26.63 35.73
C LEU A 19 59.12 -27.49 36.96
N THR A 20 57.97 -27.25 37.60
CA THR A 20 56.72 -28.05 37.43
C THR A 20 55.59 -27.47 38.29
N ALA A 21 54.48 -27.09 37.66
CA ALA A 21 53.25 -26.68 38.34
C ALA A 21 52.25 -27.84 38.35
N CYS A 22 51.77 -28.23 39.53
CA CYS A 22 50.61 -29.09 39.71
C CYS A 22 49.35 -28.21 39.88
N SER A 23 48.28 -28.58 39.17
CA SER A 23 47.08 -27.79 38.89
C SER A 23 46.06 -27.70 40.04
N PRO A 24 45.18 -26.68 40.06
CA PRO A 24 43.85 -26.79 40.65
C PRO A 24 42.74 -26.98 39.59
N LYS A 25 41.68 -27.70 40.02
CA LYS A 25 40.44 -28.20 39.39
C LYS A 25 39.86 -27.46 38.16
N PRO A 26 39.15 -28.18 37.26
CA PRO A 26 38.51 -27.60 36.08
C PRO A 26 37.33 -26.70 36.46
N LYS A 27 37.38 -25.44 36.02
CA LYS A 27 36.21 -24.55 35.98
C LYS A 27 35.28 -25.04 34.86
N VAL A 28 34.05 -25.39 35.22
CA VAL A 28 32.96 -25.59 34.25
C VAL A 28 32.81 -24.28 33.47
N LYS A 29 33.14 -24.30 32.17
CA LYS A 29 32.75 -23.25 31.24
C LYS A 29 31.25 -23.38 31.02
N THR A 30 30.47 -22.52 31.66
CA THR A 30 29.15 -22.16 31.16
C THR A 30 29.34 -21.50 29.80
N THR A 31 29.12 -22.23 28.72
CA THR A 31 28.95 -21.65 27.38
C THR A 31 27.60 -20.94 27.34
N GLU A 32 27.62 -19.61 27.42
CA GLU A 32 26.57 -18.75 26.90
C GLU A 32 26.37 -19.05 25.41
N SER A 33 25.22 -19.62 25.05
CA SER A 33 24.73 -19.64 23.67
C SER A 33 24.24 -18.23 23.35
N ALA A 34 25.08 -17.41 22.71
CA ALA A 34 24.63 -16.16 22.12
C ALA A 34 23.51 -16.43 21.11
N ASP A 35 22.31 -15.92 21.38
CA ASP A 35 21.14 -15.92 20.50
C ASP A 35 21.45 -15.06 19.25
N GLN A 36 22.11 -15.67 18.27
CA GLN A 36 22.41 -15.09 16.96
C GLN A 36 21.17 -15.21 16.06
N SER A 37 20.05 -14.65 16.50
CA SER A 37 18.85 -14.53 15.66
C SER A 37 19.03 -13.41 14.63
N ILE A 38 18.81 -13.75 13.36
CA ILE A 38 18.89 -12.87 12.19
C ILE A 38 17.59 -12.07 12.09
N ASP A 39 17.68 -10.74 12.07
CA ASP A 39 16.50 -9.88 11.93
C ASP A 39 16.05 -9.77 10.46
N LEU A 40 14.75 -9.95 10.22
CA LEU A 40 14.15 -9.83 8.89
C LEU A 40 14.07 -8.38 8.37
N THR A 41 14.31 -7.35 9.17
CA THR A 41 14.06 -5.93 8.82
C THR A 41 14.69 -5.51 7.49
N ASN A 42 15.84 -6.07 7.11
CA ASN A 42 16.56 -5.73 5.87
C ASN A 42 16.30 -6.70 4.70
N PHE A 43 15.39 -7.67 4.88
CA PHE A 43 15.08 -8.66 3.86
C PHE A 43 14.10 -8.06 2.84
N LYS A 44 14.29 -8.42 1.57
CA LYS A 44 13.39 -8.01 0.50
C LYS A 44 12.14 -8.89 0.52
N VAL A 45 10.98 -8.26 0.54
CA VAL A 45 9.69 -8.94 0.39
C VAL A 45 9.12 -8.68 -1.00
N THR A 46 8.73 -9.75 -1.68
CA THR A 46 8.09 -9.68 -2.99
C THR A 46 6.69 -10.30 -2.93
N ILE A 47 5.71 -9.56 -3.46
CA ILE A 47 4.35 -10.04 -3.72
C ILE A 47 4.05 -9.85 -5.22
N PRO A 48 3.43 -10.82 -5.89
CA PRO A 48 3.26 -10.82 -7.35
C PRO A 48 2.29 -9.74 -7.83
N GLN A 49 1.30 -9.40 -7.01
CA GLN A 49 0.25 -8.45 -7.33
C GLN A 49 -0.20 -7.73 -6.05
N LYS A 50 -0.48 -6.44 -6.16
CA LYS A 50 -0.90 -5.59 -5.03
C LYS A 50 -2.40 -5.31 -4.99
N THR A 51 -3.16 -5.71 -6.01
CA THR A 51 -4.60 -5.41 -6.12
C THR A 51 -5.36 -6.66 -6.56
N TYR A 52 -6.43 -7.05 -5.86
CA TYR A 52 -7.21 -8.26 -6.12
C TYR A 52 -8.70 -7.94 -6.26
N VAL A 53 -9.40 -8.70 -7.10
CA VAL A 53 -10.86 -8.55 -7.28
C VAL A 53 -11.62 -9.31 -6.20
N TYR A 54 -12.58 -8.64 -5.57
CA TYR A 54 -13.52 -9.24 -4.62
C TYR A 54 -14.37 -10.32 -5.29
N ASP A 55 -14.34 -11.54 -4.73
CA ASP A 55 -15.12 -12.70 -5.15
C ASP A 55 -15.78 -13.43 -3.97
N GLY A 56 -15.83 -12.79 -2.80
CA GLY A 56 -16.35 -13.37 -1.57
C GLY A 56 -15.40 -14.34 -0.86
N LYS A 57 -14.17 -14.55 -1.37
CA LYS A 57 -13.19 -15.46 -0.77
C LYS A 57 -11.95 -14.71 -0.24
N PRO A 58 -11.28 -15.26 0.80
CA PRO A 58 -10.02 -14.71 1.28
C PRO A 58 -8.95 -14.67 0.18
N LYS A 59 -8.18 -13.59 0.12
CA LYS A 59 -7.02 -13.41 -0.75
C LYS A 59 -5.74 -13.68 0.02
N THR A 60 -4.88 -14.52 -0.53
CA THR A 60 -3.60 -14.93 0.08
C THR A 60 -2.50 -14.84 -0.98
N PRO A 61 -2.05 -13.62 -1.34
CA PRO A 61 -0.93 -13.44 -2.27
C PRO A 61 0.29 -14.21 -1.79
N LYS A 62 0.94 -14.97 -2.68
CA LYS A 62 2.19 -15.64 -2.37
C LYS A 62 3.24 -14.60 -1.97
N VAL A 63 3.85 -14.79 -0.81
CA VAL A 63 4.92 -13.94 -0.29
C VAL A 63 6.25 -14.65 -0.50
N THR A 64 7.24 -13.93 -1.01
CA THR A 64 8.62 -14.40 -1.08
C THR A 64 9.49 -13.45 -0.28
N VAL A 65 10.27 -13.98 0.67
CA VAL A 65 11.26 -13.24 1.46
C VAL A 65 12.65 -13.70 1.03
N THR A 66 13.50 -12.76 0.62
CA THR A 66 14.89 -13.03 0.20
C THR A 66 15.88 -12.19 1.01
N SER A 67 17.01 -12.79 1.38
CA SER A 67 18.14 -12.08 1.98
C SER A 67 18.76 -11.07 1.00
N GLY A 68 19.65 -10.20 1.50
CA GLY A 68 20.42 -9.28 0.66
C GLY A 68 21.26 -9.99 -0.41
N ASP A 69 21.65 -11.25 -0.16
CA ASP A 69 22.41 -12.09 -1.08
C ASP A 69 21.52 -12.89 -2.06
N ASN A 70 20.21 -12.60 -2.08
CA ASN A 70 19.17 -13.26 -2.88
C ASN A 70 18.81 -14.70 -2.48
N ASP A 71 19.22 -15.16 -1.30
CA ASP A 71 18.77 -16.46 -0.80
C ASP A 71 17.32 -16.40 -0.34
N ALA A 72 16.48 -17.26 -0.92
CA ALA A 72 15.06 -17.35 -0.59
C ALA A 72 14.85 -18.14 0.71
N LEU A 73 14.12 -17.54 1.65
CA LEU A 73 13.71 -18.18 2.90
C LEU A 73 12.51 -19.10 2.67
N LYS A 74 12.38 -20.12 3.51
CA LYS A 74 11.31 -21.11 3.47
C LYS A 74 10.18 -20.74 4.43
N GLU A 75 9.00 -20.45 3.86
CA GLU A 75 7.78 -20.28 4.65
C GLU A 75 7.48 -21.55 5.47
N GLY A 76 7.02 -21.37 6.70
CA GLY A 76 6.77 -22.43 7.69
C GLY A 76 8.03 -22.93 8.42
N THR A 77 9.23 -22.63 7.91
CA THR A 77 10.50 -22.99 8.55
C THR A 77 11.23 -21.78 9.11
N ASP A 78 11.42 -20.77 8.25
CA ASP A 78 12.22 -19.57 8.53
C ASP A 78 11.34 -18.36 8.88
N TYR A 79 10.11 -18.34 8.36
CA TYR A 79 9.10 -17.34 8.69
C TYR A 79 7.69 -17.91 8.54
N ARG A 80 6.70 -17.26 9.14
CA ARG A 80 5.28 -17.52 8.90
C ARG A 80 4.60 -16.28 8.33
N VAL A 81 3.60 -16.49 7.47
CA VAL A 81 2.76 -15.43 6.92
C VAL A 81 1.36 -15.52 7.53
N THR A 82 0.81 -14.39 7.90
CA THR A 82 -0.57 -14.26 8.36
C THR A 82 -1.25 -13.11 7.64
N TYR A 83 -2.54 -13.24 7.42
CA TYR A 83 -3.35 -12.27 6.68
C TYR A 83 -4.50 -11.78 7.54
N SER A 84 -4.84 -10.51 7.41
CA SER A 84 -6.05 -9.95 8.03
C SER A 84 -6.76 -9.00 7.07
N ASN A 85 -8.06 -8.76 7.29
CA ASN A 85 -8.92 -7.96 6.41
C ASN A 85 -8.93 -8.44 4.93
N ASN A 86 -8.58 -9.71 4.69
CA ASN A 86 -8.26 -10.21 3.37
C ASN A 86 -9.43 -10.80 2.59
N THR A 87 -10.67 -10.53 2.99
CA THR A 87 -11.87 -11.06 2.30
C THR A 87 -12.75 -9.95 1.75
N LYS A 88 -13.00 -8.90 2.54
CA LYS A 88 -13.84 -7.77 2.13
C LYS A 88 -13.05 -6.79 1.27
N VAL A 89 -13.76 -5.94 0.54
CA VAL A 89 -13.18 -4.79 -0.18
C VAL A 89 -12.48 -3.88 0.82
N GLY A 90 -11.30 -3.36 0.47
CA GLY A 90 -10.46 -2.51 1.31
C GLY A 90 -8.99 -2.93 1.29
N THR A 91 -8.23 -2.36 2.23
CA THR A 91 -6.80 -2.69 2.43
C THR A 91 -6.67 -3.91 3.34
N ALA A 92 -5.90 -4.90 2.90
CA ALA A 92 -5.61 -6.13 3.61
C ALA A 92 -4.13 -6.18 4.02
N ASP A 93 -3.89 -6.70 5.21
CA ASP A 93 -2.56 -6.76 5.83
C ASP A 93 -1.95 -8.14 5.66
N ILE A 94 -0.64 -8.14 5.39
CA ILE A 94 0.25 -9.30 5.40
C ILE A 94 1.24 -9.07 6.54
N THR A 95 1.25 -9.98 7.50
CA THR A 95 2.23 -9.98 8.60
C THR A 95 3.16 -11.18 8.43
N ILE A 96 4.45 -10.89 8.29
CA ILE A 96 5.51 -11.86 8.06
C ILE A 96 6.37 -11.89 9.32
N LYS A 97 6.30 -12.99 10.08
CA LYS A 97 7.03 -13.12 11.35
C LYS A 97 8.13 -14.15 11.22
N GLY A 98 9.35 -13.78 11.61
CA GLY A 98 10.49 -14.70 11.67
C GLY A 98 10.23 -15.87 12.62
N LEU A 99 10.81 -17.03 12.30
CA LEU A 99 10.79 -18.25 13.10
C LEU A 99 12.21 -18.75 13.36
N LYS A 100 12.40 -19.45 14.48
CA LYS A 100 13.68 -20.09 14.88
C LYS A 100 14.84 -19.08 14.86
N ASN A 101 15.75 -19.22 13.89
CA ASN A 101 16.94 -18.39 13.74
C ASN A 101 16.61 -17.00 13.17
N TYR A 102 15.37 -16.76 12.73
CA TYR A 102 14.93 -15.47 12.24
C TYR A 102 13.99 -14.79 13.24
N LYS A 103 14.21 -13.51 13.48
CA LYS A 103 13.38 -12.65 14.34
C LYS A 103 12.86 -11.43 13.58
N GLY A 104 12.03 -10.64 14.25
CA GLY A 104 11.42 -9.46 13.67
C GLY A 104 10.12 -9.78 12.93
N THR A 105 9.43 -8.70 12.53
CA THR A 105 8.17 -8.76 11.81
C THR A 105 8.20 -7.75 10.67
N LEU A 106 7.86 -8.20 9.46
CA LEU A 106 7.67 -7.33 8.31
C LEU A 106 6.18 -7.21 8.01
N HIS A 107 5.76 -6.02 7.62
CA HIS A 107 4.39 -5.73 7.22
C HIS A 107 4.34 -5.39 5.73
N GLN A 108 3.37 -5.96 5.04
CA GLN A 108 3.01 -5.56 3.69
C GLN A 108 1.51 -5.42 3.57
N THR A 109 1.07 -4.67 2.57
CA THR A 109 -0.35 -4.50 2.28
C THR A 109 -0.66 -4.86 0.84
N PHE A 110 -1.90 -5.28 0.62
CA PHE A 110 -2.50 -5.38 -0.70
C PHE A 110 -3.96 -4.97 -0.61
N THR A 111 -4.55 -4.72 -1.76
CA THR A 111 -5.87 -4.12 -1.87
C THR A 111 -6.87 -5.11 -2.45
N ILE A 112 -8.09 -5.13 -1.93
CA ILE A 112 -9.22 -5.85 -2.52
C ILE A 112 -10.24 -4.82 -3.02
N VAL A 113 -10.58 -4.89 -4.31
CA VAL A 113 -11.45 -3.92 -4.99
C VAL A 113 -12.67 -4.62 -5.59
N LYS A 114 -13.78 -3.89 -5.72
CA LYS A 114 -14.92 -4.34 -6.52
C LYS A 114 -14.53 -4.36 -8.00
N SER A 115 -15.17 -5.25 -8.77
CA SER A 115 -15.04 -5.27 -10.23
C SER A 115 -16.43 -5.44 -10.84
N LEU A 116 -16.74 -4.60 -11.82
CA LEU A 116 -17.98 -4.63 -12.56
C LEU A 116 -17.79 -5.49 -13.81
N LYS A 117 -18.15 -6.77 -13.72
CA LYS A 117 -18.02 -7.75 -14.84
C LYS A 117 -18.72 -7.30 -16.13
N LYS A 118 -19.71 -6.42 -16.02
CA LYS A 118 -20.45 -5.78 -17.11
C LYS A 118 -20.71 -4.32 -16.74
N ILE A 119 -20.95 -3.48 -17.74
CA ILE A 119 -21.43 -2.11 -17.53
C ILE A 119 -22.76 -2.19 -16.77
N ASP A 120 -22.80 -1.53 -15.61
CA ASP A 120 -24.04 -1.30 -14.88
C ASP A 120 -24.57 0.07 -15.30
N GLU A 121 -25.44 0.07 -16.32
CA GLU A 121 -25.97 1.30 -16.89
C GLU A 121 -26.73 2.16 -15.87
N THR A 122 -27.36 1.54 -14.87
CA THR A 122 -28.08 2.27 -13.82
C THR A 122 -27.10 2.97 -12.89
N ALA A 123 -26.06 2.26 -12.41
CA ALA A 123 -25.03 2.87 -11.58
C ALA A 123 -24.30 4.01 -12.32
N LEU A 124 -23.95 3.79 -13.58
CA LEU A 124 -23.33 4.83 -14.42
C LEU A 124 -24.23 6.05 -14.58
N LYS A 125 -25.51 5.85 -14.90
CA LYS A 125 -26.47 6.96 -15.06
C LYS A 125 -26.61 7.77 -13.79
N ASN A 126 -26.66 7.12 -12.63
CA ASN A 126 -26.77 7.82 -11.35
C ASN A 126 -25.54 8.72 -11.12
N ILE A 127 -24.33 8.18 -11.32
CA ILE A 127 -23.07 8.95 -11.19
C ILE A 127 -23.05 10.13 -12.19
N LEU A 128 -23.42 9.90 -13.44
CA LEU A 128 -23.45 10.95 -14.46
C LEU A 128 -24.51 12.02 -14.17
N ASN A 129 -25.64 11.66 -13.56
CA ASN A 129 -26.67 12.62 -13.17
C ASN A 129 -26.21 13.55 -12.04
N GLU A 130 -25.36 13.09 -11.12
CA GLU A 130 -24.76 13.96 -10.09
C GLU A 130 -23.91 15.09 -10.71
N MET A 131 -23.35 14.88 -11.91
CA MET A 131 -22.63 15.94 -12.65
C MET A 131 -23.54 17.09 -13.11
N ILE A 132 -24.85 16.85 -13.15
CA ILE A 132 -25.88 17.83 -13.55
C ILE A 132 -26.47 18.54 -12.33
N VAL A 133 -26.45 17.91 -11.14
CA VAL A 133 -27.05 18.48 -9.93
C VAL A 133 -26.06 19.42 -9.24
N PHE A 134 -26.08 20.68 -9.66
CA PHE A 134 -25.44 21.76 -8.91
C PHE A 134 -26.54 22.64 -8.31
N ASP A 135 -26.52 22.79 -6.98
CA ASP A 135 -27.46 23.67 -6.31
C ASP A 135 -27.14 25.10 -6.73
N SER A 136 -28.01 25.70 -7.56
CA SER A 136 -27.78 26.99 -8.22
C SER A 136 -27.65 28.19 -7.25
N GLY A 137 -27.79 27.97 -5.94
CA GLY A 137 -27.65 28.97 -4.88
C GLY A 137 -26.35 28.91 -4.08
N ASP A 138 -25.53 27.87 -4.27
CA ASP A 138 -24.23 27.72 -3.61
C ASP A 138 -23.15 27.72 -4.69
N SER A 139 -22.10 28.52 -4.51
CA SER A 139 -20.96 28.57 -5.42
C SER A 139 -20.18 27.26 -5.29
N GLY A 140 -20.71 26.19 -5.86
CA GLY A 140 -20.04 24.91 -5.99
C GLY A 140 -19.20 24.52 -4.81
N SER A 141 -19.85 24.13 -3.72
CA SER A 141 -19.18 23.40 -2.65
C SER A 141 -18.24 22.39 -3.28
N SER A 142 -16.94 22.66 -3.18
CA SER A 142 -15.85 21.89 -3.79
C SER A 142 -16.02 20.40 -3.53
N THR A 143 -16.63 20.07 -2.40
CA THR A 143 -17.06 18.74 -1.96
C THR A 143 -17.89 17.98 -3.00
N LYS A 144 -18.98 18.54 -3.56
CA LYS A 144 -19.82 17.80 -4.52
C LYS A 144 -19.13 17.56 -5.86
N VAL A 145 -18.32 18.53 -6.31
CA VAL A 145 -17.47 18.38 -7.51
C VAL A 145 -16.46 17.25 -7.29
N VAL A 146 -15.85 17.21 -6.11
CA VAL A 146 -14.88 16.18 -5.70
C VAL A 146 -15.57 14.81 -5.57
N GLU A 147 -16.76 14.72 -4.99
CA GLU A 147 -17.57 13.50 -4.89
C GLU A 147 -17.89 12.93 -6.28
N ALA A 148 -18.48 13.74 -7.16
CA ALA A 148 -18.85 13.31 -8.51
C ALA A 148 -17.62 12.89 -9.34
N ALA A 149 -16.53 13.67 -9.28
CA ALA A 149 -15.26 13.32 -9.93
C ALA A 149 -14.74 11.97 -9.41
N SER A 150 -14.78 11.77 -8.09
CA SER A 150 -14.27 10.58 -7.44
C SER A 150 -15.11 9.32 -7.72
N ASP A 151 -16.44 9.43 -7.72
CA ASP A 151 -17.35 8.33 -8.05
C ASP A 151 -17.15 7.88 -9.50
N LEU A 152 -16.95 8.83 -10.41
CA LEU A 152 -16.66 8.54 -11.81
C LEU A 152 -15.33 7.79 -11.97
N LEU A 153 -14.27 8.23 -11.30
CA LEU A 153 -12.97 7.55 -11.28
C LEU A 153 -13.08 6.13 -10.71
N THR A 154 -13.85 5.98 -9.64
CA THR A 154 -14.10 4.68 -9.01
C THR A 154 -14.83 3.74 -9.96
N TYR A 155 -15.86 4.23 -10.66
CA TYR A 155 -16.60 3.45 -11.64
C TYR A 155 -15.72 2.99 -12.82
N VAL A 156 -14.91 3.90 -13.37
CA VAL A 156 -13.97 3.60 -14.46
C VAL A 156 -13.04 2.46 -14.06
N ALA A 157 -12.41 2.56 -12.90
CA ALA A 157 -11.47 1.53 -12.47
C ALA A 157 -12.14 0.17 -12.21
N GLN A 158 -13.36 0.13 -11.66
CA GLN A 158 -14.11 -1.11 -11.47
C GLN A 158 -14.39 -1.84 -12.80
N ILE A 159 -14.62 -1.09 -13.88
CA ILE A 159 -14.81 -1.58 -15.25
C ILE A 159 -13.50 -2.11 -15.84
N ASN A 160 -12.38 -1.41 -15.66
CA ASN A 160 -11.11 -1.80 -16.29
C ASN A 160 -10.55 -3.08 -15.69
N LEU A 161 -10.73 -3.27 -14.38
CA LEU A 161 -10.42 -4.54 -13.69
C LEU A 161 -11.20 -5.72 -14.27
N ALA A 162 -12.39 -5.47 -14.83
CA ALA A 162 -13.19 -6.47 -15.52
C ALA A 162 -12.86 -6.63 -17.02
N LYS A 163 -12.00 -5.78 -17.59
CA LYS A 163 -11.79 -5.65 -19.05
C LYS A 163 -13.10 -5.40 -19.80
N ALA A 164 -13.99 -4.57 -19.25
CA ALA A 164 -15.32 -4.40 -19.84
C ALA A 164 -15.29 -3.76 -21.24
N ASP A 165 -16.36 -4.00 -22.00
CA ASP A 165 -16.48 -3.59 -23.41
C ASP A 165 -16.55 -2.06 -23.56
N LYS A 166 -15.49 -1.48 -24.13
CA LYS A 166 -15.40 -0.03 -24.44
C LYS A 166 -16.55 0.46 -25.33
N LYS A 167 -17.09 -0.40 -26.20
CA LYS A 167 -18.25 -0.08 -27.04
C LYS A 167 -19.54 0.03 -26.20
N ALA A 168 -19.70 -0.85 -25.21
CA ALA A 168 -20.84 -0.79 -24.29
C ALA A 168 -20.80 0.48 -23.42
N LEU A 169 -19.62 0.83 -22.89
CA LEU A 169 -19.43 2.09 -22.15
C LEU A 169 -19.79 3.30 -23.03
N THR A 170 -19.28 3.32 -24.27
CA THR A 170 -19.57 4.40 -25.22
C THR A 170 -21.06 4.54 -25.48
N LYS A 171 -21.73 3.43 -25.76
CA LYS A 171 -23.18 3.40 -26.01
C LYS A 171 -23.97 3.91 -24.80
N ALA A 172 -23.59 3.49 -23.59
CA ALA A 172 -24.28 3.88 -22.36
C ALA A 172 -24.19 5.39 -22.10
N VAL A 173 -22.98 5.96 -22.22
CA VAL A 173 -22.80 7.41 -22.01
C VAL A 173 -23.48 8.23 -23.11
N THR A 174 -23.38 7.82 -24.38
CA THR A 174 -24.10 8.51 -25.47
C THR A 174 -25.61 8.45 -25.25
N SER A 175 -26.16 7.27 -24.90
CA SER A 175 -27.60 7.11 -24.66
C SER A 175 -28.09 7.96 -23.48
N TRP A 176 -27.29 8.06 -22.41
CA TRP A 176 -27.60 8.92 -21.27
C TRP A 176 -27.72 10.38 -21.72
N TYR A 177 -26.71 10.90 -22.40
CA TYR A 177 -26.70 12.31 -22.82
C TYR A 177 -27.83 12.67 -23.79
N THR A 178 -28.11 11.80 -24.77
CA THR A 178 -29.20 12.03 -25.72
C THR A 178 -30.57 12.00 -25.06
N GLY A 179 -30.69 11.42 -23.86
CA GLY A 179 -31.92 11.39 -23.07
C GLY A 179 -32.11 12.63 -22.19
N LEU A 180 -31.12 13.53 -22.11
CA LEU A 180 -31.21 14.75 -21.31
C LEU A 180 -32.05 15.83 -22.01
N THR A 181 -32.71 16.66 -21.22
CA THR A 181 -33.32 17.92 -21.68
C THR A 181 -32.24 18.94 -22.07
N LYS A 182 -32.61 19.95 -22.86
CA LYS A 182 -31.69 21.05 -23.22
C LYS A 182 -31.16 21.81 -22.01
N GLU A 183 -32.00 21.99 -20.99
CA GLU A 183 -31.60 22.63 -19.73
C GLU A 183 -30.53 21.79 -19.01
N GLN A 184 -30.76 20.47 -18.89
CA GLN A 184 -29.79 19.55 -18.29
C GLN A 184 -28.46 19.50 -19.06
N GLN A 185 -28.50 19.54 -20.39
CA GLN A 185 -27.30 19.61 -21.22
C GLN A 185 -26.53 20.91 -20.98
N ALA A 186 -27.21 22.05 -20.88
CA ALA A 186 -26.58 23.33 -20.57
C ALA A 186 -25.94 23.35 -19.18
N THR A 187 -26.61 22.78 -18.17
CA THR A 187 -26.04 22.63 -16.82
C THR A 187 -24.81 21.72 -16.81
N LEU A 188 -24.88 20.58 -17.52
CA LEU A 188 -23.74 19.68 -17.66
C LEU A 188 -22.54 20.40 -18.28
N ASP A 189 -22.74 21.14 -19.37
CA ASP A 189 -21.65 21.86 -20.05
C ASP A 189 -21.03 22.94 -19.16
N GLY A 190 -21.80 23.59 -18.28
CA GLY A 190 -21.27 24.53 -17.28
C GLY A 190 -20.40 23.87 -16.20
N ASN A 191 -20.70 22.62 -15.83
CA ASN A 191 -20.01 21.92 -14.73
C ASN A 191 -18.86 21.02 -15.21
N LYS A 192 -18.96 20.51 -16.44
CA LYS A 192 -18.13 19.41 -16.97
C LYS A 192 -16.64 19.68 -16.83
N ASP A 193 -16.17 20.86 -17.22
CA ASP A 193 -14.74 21.18 -17.21
C ASP A 193 -14.19 21.15 -15.77
N SER A 194 -14.92 21.71 -14.80
CA SER A 194 -14.51 21.70 -13.39
C SER A 194 -14.40 20.27 -12.83
N ILE A 195 -15.34 19.39 -13.17
CA ILE A 195 -15.32 17.98 -12.74
C ILE A 195 -14.17 17.21 -13.38
N LEU A 196 -13.97 17.39 -14.69
CA LEU A 196 -12.90 16.71 -15.43
C LEU A 196 -11.50 17.18 -14.96
N ASP A 197 -11.34 18.47 -14.70
CA ASP A 197 -10.09 19.02 -14.17
C ASP A 197 -9.82 18.59 -12.73
N THR A 198 -10.86 18.50 -11.90
CA THR A 198 -10.77 17.96 -10.53
C THR A 198 -10.33 16.49 -10.56
N ALA A 199 -10.90 15.68 -11.45
CA ALA A 199 -10.50 14.28 -11.63
C ALA A 199 -9.03 14.15 -12.10
N ASP A 200 -8.58 15.01 -13.03
CA ASP A 200 -7.18 15.07 -13.43
C ASP A 200 -6.26 15.46 -12.27
N GLY A 201 -6.68 16.42 -11.45
CA GLY A 201 -6.00 16.84 -10.23
C GLY A 201 -5.86 15.70 -9.22
N ILE A 202 -6.94 14.96 -8.96
CA ILE A 202 -6.95 13.76 -8.11
C ILE A 202 -5.96 12.71 -8.63
N ILE A 203 -5.91 12.46 -9.94
CA ILE A 203 -4.96 11.50 -10.53
C ILE A 203 -3.51 11.98 -10.39
N ALA A 204 -3.25 13.27 -10.59
CA ALA A 204 -1.90 13.85 -10.58
C ALA A 204 -1.34 14.02 -9.16
N HIS A 205 -2.19 14.40 -8.20
CA HIS A 205 -1.81 14.84 -6.86
C HIS A 205 -2.56 14.07 -5.77
N TYR A 206 -2.78 12.77 -5.96
CA TYR A 206 -3.65 11.97 -5.07
C TYR A 206 -3.29 12.04 -3.58
N LYS A 207 -2.00 12.21 -3.23
CA LYS A 207 -1.57 12.33 -1.82
C LYS A 207 -2.04 13.64 -1.20
N ASP A 208 -2.06 14.71 -2.00
CA ASP A 208 -2.39 16.06 -1.55
C ASP A 208 -3.92 16.25 -1.48
N TYR A 209 -4.67 15.49 -2.29
CA TYR A 209 -6.14 15.44 -2.26
C TYR A 209 -6.70 14.40 -1.27
N SER A 210 -5.84 13.66 -0.57
CA SER A 210 -6.22 12.62 0.38
C SER A 210 -7.22 13.13 1.41
N ASP A 211 -6.92 14.27 2.04
CA ASP A 211 -7.69 14.83 3.15
C ASP A 211 -9.05 15.37 2.67
N SER A 212 -9.09 16.00 1.50
CA SER A 212 -10.37 16.44 0.90
C SER A 212 -11.28 15.28 0.53
N LEU A 213 -10.73 14.12 0.16
CA LEU A 213 -11.50 12.89 -0.05
C LEU A 213 -11.99 12.29 1.28
N GLU A 214 -11.29 12.54 2.41
CA GLU A 214 -11.73 12.15 3.77
C GLU A 214 -12.97 12.92 4.16
N ASP A 215 -12.88 14.23 4.02
CA ASP A 215 -13.95 15.16 4.37
C ASP A 215 -15.22 14.92 3.53
N ALA A 216 -15.06 14.51 2.27
CA ALA A 216 -16.16 14.12 1.38
C ALA A 216 -16.70 12.70 1.65
N GLY A 217 -16.12 11.94 2.58
CA GLY A 217 -16.55 10.57 2.91
C GLY A 217 -16.20 9.52 1.85
N VAL A 218 -15.30 9.83 0.91
CA VAL A 218 -15.06 9.04 -0.31
C VAL A 218 -13.97 7.96 -0.13
N LEU A 219 -13.64 7.62 1.11
CA LEU A 219 -12.24 7.45 1.43
C LEU A 219 -11.57 6.12 1.07
N ASP A 220 -12.19 5.00 1.41
CA ASP A 220 -11.42 3.73 1.44
C ASP A 220 -11.33 3.07 0.08
N GLN A 221 -12.40 3.17 -0.71
CA GLN A 221 -12.46 2.49 -2.00
C GLN A 221 -11.74 3.30 -3.09
N THR A 222 -11.85 4.63 -3.09
CA THR A 222 -11.28 5.50 -4.14
C THR A 222 -9.76 5.54 -4.07
N LYS A 223 -9.17 5.84 -2.89
CA LYS A 223 -7.70 5.92 -2.72
C LYS A 223 -6.98 4.68 -3.22
N GLU A 224 -7.59 3.53 -2.97
CA GLU A 224 -7.10 2.22 -3.36
C GLU A 224 -7.33 1.90 -4.84
N THR A 225 -8.45 2.37 -5.36
CA THR A 225 -8.82 2.27 -6.77
C THR A 225 -7.93 3.17 -7.67
N LEU A 226 -7.44 4.29 -7.16
CA LEU A 226 -6.46 5.15 -7.84
C LEU A 226 -5.09 4.49 -8.04
N LYS A 227 -4.76 3.48 -7.23
CA LYS A 227 -3.51 2.69 -7.35
C LYS A 227 -3.61 1.60 -8.43
N VAL A 228 -4.78 1.41 -9.05
CA VAL A 228 -4.97 0.41 -10.11
C VAL A 228 -4.10 0.74 -11.31
N LYS A 229 -3.37 -0.26 -11.80
CA LYS A 229 -2.55 -0.16 -13.01
C LYS A 229 -3.44 0.25 -14.20
N HIS A 230 -3.03 1.25 -14.97
CA HIS A 230 -3.70 1.80 -16.16
C HIS A 230 -4.88 2.78 -15.94
N LEU A 231 -5.24 3.13 -14.70
CA LEU A 231 -6.33 4.10 -14.46
C LEU A 231 -6.20 5.39 -15.28
N LYS A 232 -4.99 5.96 -15.38
CA LYS A 232 -4.74 7.18 -16.17
C LYS A 232 -5.12 7.04 -17.64
N ASP A 233 -4.82 5.90 -18.25
CA ASP A 233 -5.13 5.64 -19.66
C ASP A 233 -6.63 5.43 -19.86
N ASP A 234 -7.28 4.77 -18.92
CA ASP A 234 -8.71 4.50 -19.00
C ASP A 234 -9.55 5.74 -18.70
N TRP A 235 -9.13 6.56 -17.74
CA TRP A 235 -9.70 7.88 -17.49
C TRP A 235 -9.60 8.76 -18.74
N LYS A 236 -8.43 8.80 -19.39
CA LYS A 236 -8.25 9.55 -20.64
C LYS A 236 -9.23 9.11 -21.74
N ALA A 237 -9.57 7.82 -21.81
CA ALA A 237 -10.55 7.32 -22.76
C ALA A 237 -11.98 7.80 -22.45
N LEU A 238 -12.39 7.76 -21.18
CA LEU A 238 -13.70 8.28 -20.75
C LEU A 238 -13.78 9.80 -20.90
N LYS A 239 -12.76 10.54 -20.47
CA LYS A 239 -12.67 12.00 -20.62
C LYS A 239 -12.91 12.42 -22.07
N LYS A 240 -12.20 11.80 -23.01
CA LYS A 240 -12.37 12.04 -24.45
C LYS A 240 -13.79 11.76 -24.94
N LEU A 241 -14.49 10.81 -24.31
CA LEU A 241 -15.87 10.52 -24.66
C LEU A 241 -16.82 11.59 -24.13
N LEU A 242 -16.67 11.98 -22.87
CA LEU A 242 -17.48 13.04 -22.25
C LEU A 242 -17.28 14.39 -22.95
N GLU A 243 -16.08 14.69 -23.44
CA GLU A 243 -15.79 15.89 -24.25
C GLU A 243 -16.48 15.89 -25.62
N LYS A 244 -16.73 14.71 -26.21
CA LYS A 244 -17.32 14.56 -27.55
C LYS A 244 -18.83 14.58 -27.55
N VAL A 245 -19.43 14.30 -26.41
CA VAL A 245 -20.86 14.27 -26.22
C VAL A 245 -21.31 15.75 -26.17
N LYS A 246 -22.00 16.17 -27.23
CA LYS A 246 -22.51 17.52 -27.53
C LYS A 246 -23.86 17.42 -28.24
#